data_AF-A0A711QMI8-F1
#
_entry.id   AF-A0A711QMI8-F1
#
_cell.length_a   1.000
_cell.length_b   1.000
_cell.length_c   1.000
_cell.angle_alpha   90.00
_cell.angle_beta   90.00
_cell.angle_gamma   90.00
#
_symmetry.space_group_name_H-M   'P 1'
#
loop_
_entity.id
_entity.type
_entity.pdbx_description
1 polymer ?
#
loop_
_entity_poly.entity_id
_entity_poly.type
_entity_poly.pdbx_seq_one_letter_code
_entity_poly.pdbx_strand_id
1 'polypeptide(L)'
;MNENSHDKNATEDEYAEFWKHFNARHDDPLVKDIKKTYRWFVDVMGEEKWSERRDNVLRYFRSLTERLYSSQSDVSFHEKDSRMAFYDDWIAWYLYLAESLADRPTVDEPAQSSRIWPFFATIGEFSEELKRTKGIENKLKDLLIKPENQPDSVLFELVVAACYIKNGWEVEFIPESGAGKTPDLLVTKGNDKLYVECKRLAKVTQYSENERTEWVKRWQQALPYIISYPYPVFFNVKFKCEINSTNPDIFLNVVRYLYASRDLMQSGVASCENDEISVVANLIDMDRINEHFAKWIVKYPSPQLNSLLDDNYDPHGSYTMACQAKLCTYSDDEYSTINVFADEIKKPFCAKWECIADESITKKAKDVKGLLVKAVRQAPDNGKTVIHIGYETLHGPHVEVLRDEKITNMLANFDCEGKDIEIVYCHSFQPRLFSDNNWDFAETVRYYLRGISNKYLLKRMMLLEREGIVESNDTHWEQDLREMNNK
;
A
#
# COMPACT_ATOMS: atom_id res chain seq x y z
N MET A 1 -49.56 7.81 -6.23
CA MET A 1 -48.96 9.00 -5.58
C MET A 1 -47.78 8.51 -4.76
N ASN A 2 -46.59 9.04 -5.07
CA ASN A 2 -45.38 9.15 -4.26
C ASN A 2 -44.73 7.92 -3.60
N GLU A 3 -44.14 7.04 -4.41
CA GLU A 3 -42.91 6.32 -4.00
C GLU A 3 -41.67 6.82 -4.78
N ASN A 4 -41.83 7.35 -6.00
CA ASN A 4 -40.74 7.90 -6.82
C ASN A 4 -40.19 9.29 -6.41
N SER A 5 -40.77 9.96 -5.41
CA SER A 5 -40.30 11.29 -4.97
C SER A 5 -39.26 11.22 -3.85
N HIS A 6 -39.19 10.11 -3.10
CA HIS A 6 -38.19 9.95 -2.04
C HIS A 6 -36.83 9.55 -2.60
N ASP A 7 -36.80 8.69 -3.63
CA ASP A 7 -35.55 8.19 -4.24
C ASP A 7 -34.83 9.24 -5.11
N LYS A 8 -35.60 10.15 -5.75
CA LYS A 8 -35.04 11.29 -6.50
C LYS A 8 -34.41 12.36 -5.60
N ASN A 9 -35.04 12.65 -4.46
CA ASN A 9 -34.51 13.65 -3.54
C ASN A 9 -33.23 13.15 -2.84
N ALA A 10 -33.15 11.85 -2.51
CA ALA A 10 -31.96 11.25 -1.92
C ALA A 10 -30.75 11.29 -2.88
N THR A 11 -30.96 10.99 -4.16
CA THR A 11 -29.89 11.08 -5.17
C THR A 11 -29.48 12.52 -5.46
N GLU A 12 -30.41 13.49 -5.51
CA GLU A 12 -30.07 14.91 -5.65
C GLU A 12 -29.24 15.45 -4.48
N ASP A 13 -29.54 15.02 -3.25
CA ASP A 13 -28.79 15.38 -2.04
C ASP A 13 -27.37 14.78 -2.04
N GLU A 14 -27.19 13.51 -2.44
CA GLU A 14 -25.88 12.86 -2.59
C GLU A 14 -24.99 13.56 -3.64
N TYR A 15 -25.56 13.94 -4.79
CA TYR A 15 -24.81 14.70 -5.80
C TYR A 15 -24.44 16.10 -5.31
N ALA A 16 -25.32 16.77 -4.55
CA ALA A 16 -25.02 18.07 -3.97
C ALA A 16 -23.86 17.98 -2.96
N GLU A 17 -23.85 16.94 -2.11
CA GLU A 17 -22.76 16.67 -1.18
C GLU A 17 -21.46 16.33 -1.92
N PHE A 18 -21.51 15.49 -2.96
CA PHE A 18 -20.36 15.21 -3.82
C PHE A 18 -19.79 16.50 -4.42
N TRP A 19 -20.61 17.33 -5.05
CA TRP A 19 -20.14 18.58 -5.68
C TRP A 19 -19.59 19.58 -4.67
N LYS A 20 -20.15 19.62 -3.45
CA LYS A 20 -19.60 20.43 -2.37
C LYS A 20 -18.18 19.97 -2.01
N HIS A 21 -17.97 18.68 -1.76
CA HIS A 21 -16.65 18.12 -1.46
C HIS A 21 -15.69 18.26 -2.65
N PHE A 22 -16.16 17.92 -3.85
CA PHE A 22 -15.38 18.02 -5.08
C PHE A 22 -14.91 19.46 -5.30
N ASN A 23 -15.77 20.47 -5.18
CA ASN A 23 -15.38 21.86 -5.39
C ASN A 23 -14.44 22.37 -4.28
N ALA A 24 -14.56 21.84 -3.05
CA ALA A 24 -13.70 22.19 -1.92
C ALA A 24 -12.39 21.37 -1.86
N ARG A 25 -12.15 20.41 -2.78
CA ARG A 25 -11.02 19.48 -2.69
C ARG A 25 -9.64 20.16 -2.62
N HIS A 26 -9.47 21.31 -3.25
CA HIS A 26 -8.21 22.07 -3.17
C HIS A 26 -8.01 22.75 -1.81
N ASP A 27 -9.08 22.90 -1.03
CA ASP A 27 -9.03 23.50 0.29
C ASP A 27 -8.69 22.54 1.42
N ASP A 28 -8.78 21.23 1.15
CA ASP A 28 -8.41 20.17 2.08
C ASP A 28 -6.93 20.35 2.55
N PRO A 29 -6.67 20.38 3.87
CA PRO A 29 -5.32 20.52 4.42
C PRO A 29 -4.34 19.43 3.94
N LEU A 30 -4.79 18.19 3.80
CA LEU A 30 -3.97 17.09 3.30
C LEU A 30 -3.55 17.36 1.85
N VAL A 31 -4.51 17.77 1.00
CA VAL A 31 -4.26 18.11 -0.41
C VAL A 31 -3.27 19.26 -0.51
N LYS A 32 -3.45 20.32 0.29
CA LYS A 32 -2.55 21.48 0.33
C LYS A 32 -1.12 21.06 0.63
N ASP A 33 -0.91 20.22 1.63
CA ASP A 33 0.44 19.81 2.01
C ASP A 33 1.07 18.83 0.99
N ILE A 34 0.30 17.88 0.46
CA ILE A 34 0.78 17.01 -0.63
C ILE A 34 1.24 17.85 -1.82
N LYS A 35 0.45 18.88 -2.19
CA LYS A 35 0.77 19.81 -3.27
C LYS A 35 2.00 20.65 -2.97
N LYS A 36 2.25 21.05 -1.72
CA LYS A 36 3.51 21.74 -1.33
C LYS A 36 4.73 20.85 -1.59
N THR A 37 4.69 19.58 -1.18
CA THR A 37 5.78 18.63 -1.43
C THR A 37 6.00 18.41 -2.92
N TYR A 38 4.91 18.14 -3.65
CA TYR A 38 4.98 17.97 -5.09
C TYR A 38 5.64 19.19 -5.77
N ARG A 39 5.21 20.42 -5.45
CA ARG A 39 5.75 21.63 -6.09
C ARG A 39 7.21 21.84 -5.73
N TRP A 40 7.57 21.65 -4.45
CA TRP A 40 8.96 21.74 -4.02
C TRP A 40 9.86 20.73 -4.74
N PHE A 41 9.41 19.49 -4.92
CA PHE A 41 10.19 18.48 -5.62
C PHE A 41 10.33 18.80 -7.12
N VAL A 42 9.26 19.29 -7.76
CA VAL A 42 9.32 19.75 -9.15
C VAL A 42 10.27 20.94 -9.29
N ASP A 43 10.26 21.90 -8.37
CA ASP A 43 11.16 23.06 -8.39
C ASP A 43 12.64 22.63 -8.32
N VAL A 44 12.96 21.62 -7.50
CA VAL A 44 14.32 21.07 -7.39
C VAL A 44 14.72 20.26 -8.63
N MET A 45 13.77 19.50 -9.19
CA MET A 45 14.00 18.68 -10.39
C MET A 45 14.12 19.52 -11.66
N GLY A 46 13.39 20.63 -11.73
CA GLY A 46 13.16 21.45 -12.92
C GLY A 46 11.96 20.97 -13.73
N GLU A 47 11.12 21.93 -14.16
CA GLU A 47 9.87 21.66 -14.90
C GLU A 47 10.09 20.87 -16.21
N GLU A 48 11.14 21.17 -16.95
CA GLU A 48 11.47 20.44 -18.19
C GLU A 48 11.74 18.96 -17.91
N LYS A 49 12.53 18.68 -16.86
CA LYS A 49 12.85 17.31 -16.47
C LYS A 49 11.63 16.59 -15.88
N TRP A 50 10.79 17.31 -15.13
CA TRP A 50 9.52 16.77 -14.65
C TRP A 50 8.62 16.38 -15.83
N SER A 51 8.46 17.25 -16.83
CA SER A 51 7.66 16.95 -18.02
C SER A 51 8.13 15.67 -18.72
N GLU A 52 9.44 15.51 -18.94
CA GLU A 52 10.02 14.30 -19.53
C GLU A 52 9.66 13.02 -18.74
N ARG A 53 9.81 13.07 -17.41
CA ARG A 53 9.53 11.91 -16.54
C ARG A 53 8.04 11.60 -16.45
N ARG A 54 7.20 12.63 -16.39
CA ARG A 54 5.74 12.48 -16.47
C ARG A 54 5.32 11.84 -17.79
N ASP A 55 5.92 12.22 -18.90
CA ASP A 55 5.63 11.62 -20.21
C ASP A 55 6.00 10.13 -20.25
N ASN A 56 7.03 9.70 -19.53
CA ASN A 56 7.36 8.28 -19.38
C ASN A 56 6.25 7.53 -18.63
N VAL A 57 5.76 8.10 -17.51
CA VAL A 57 4.63 7.55 -16.75
C VAL A 57 3.38 7.45 -17.64
N LEU A 58 3.04 8.52 -18.35
CA LEU A 58 1.89 8.55 -19.26
C LEU A 58 2.01 7.49 -20.36
N ARG A 59 3.17 7.38 -21.02
CA ARG A 59 3.40 6.37 -22.06
C ARG A 59 3.25 4.95 -21.53
N TYR A 60 3.78 4.67 -20.34
CA TYR A 60 3.66 3.36 -19.70
C TYR A 60 2.19 2.98 -19.48
N PHE A 61 1.41 3.82 -18.80
CA PHE A 61 0.03 3.49 -18.47
C PHE A 61 -0.94 3.59 -19.65
N ARG A 62 -0.66 4.42 -20.65
CA ARG A 62 -1.39 4.38 -21.94
C ARG A 62 -1.20 3.04 -22.64
N SER A 63 0.03 2.52 -22.70
CA SER A 63 0.29 1.20 -23.30
C SER A 63 -0.40 0.06 -22.54
N LEU A 64 -0.54 0.18 -21.21
CA LEU A 64 -1.33 -0.74 -20.41
C LEU A 64 -2.82 -0.64 -20.73
N THR A 65 -3.34 0.59 -20.86
CA THR A 65 -4.74 0.85 -21.19
C THR A 65 -5.11 0.38 -22.60
N GLU A 66 -4.25 0.63 -23.59
CA GLU A 66 -4.43 0.15 -24.97
C GLU A 66 -4.51 -1.38 -25.03
N ARG A 67 -3.71 -2.09 -24.22
CA ARG A 67 -3.81 -3.55 -24.08
C ARG A 67 -5.18 -3.98 -23.55
N LEU A 68 -5.72 -3.28 -22.55
CA LEU A 68 -7.05 -3.55 -22.01
C LEU A 68 -8.16 -3.40 -23.07
N TYR A 69 -8.06 -2.41 -23.95
CA TYR A 69 -9.07 -2.18 -25.02
C TYR A 69 -8.87 -3.08 -26.25
N SER A 70 -7.63 -3.45 -26.57
CA SER A 70 -7.32 -4.26 -27.76
C SER A 70 -7.51 -5.77 -27.54
N SER A 71 -7.41 -6.25 -26.29
CA SER A 71 -7.79 -7.63 -25.95
C SER A 71 -9.32 -7.75 -25.87
N GLN A 72 -9.98 -8.09 -26.97
CA GLN A 72 -11.42 -8.44 -26.99
C GLN A 72 -11.75 -9.77 -26.27
N SER A 73 -10.85 -10.35 -25.48
CA SER A 73 -11.06 -11.62 -24.78
C SER A 73 -10.09 -11.78 -23.61
N ASP A 74 -10.64 -12.07 -22.43
CA ASP A 74 -9.98 -12.59 -21.22
C ASP A 74 -8.78 -11.78 -20.68
N VAL A 75 -9.05 -10.63 -20.06
CA VAL A 75 -8.01 -9.86 -19.35
C VAL A 75 -7.65 -10.56 -18.04
N SER A 76 -6.44 -11.12 -17.97
CA SER A 76 -5.78 -11.59 -16.74
C SER A 76 -4.67 -10.58 -16.36
N PHE A 77 -4.86 -9.86 -15.25
CA PHE A 77 -3.95 -8.81 -14.73
C PHE A 77 -2.65 -9.33 -14.09
N HIS A 78 -1.92 -10.25 -14.73
CA HIS A 78 -0.87 -10.99 -14.01
C HIS A 78 0.49 -11.18 -14.71
N GLU A 79 0.71 -10.63 -15.90
CA GLU A 79 2.07 -10.49 -16.42
C GLU A 79 2.85 -9.43 -15.62
N LYS A 80 4.18 -9.57 -15.55
CA LYS A 80 5.07 -8.58 -14.91
C LYS A 80 4.86 -7.18 -15.51
N ASP A 81 4.45 -7.12 -16.78
CA ASP A 81 4.13 -5.92 -17.54
C ASP A 81 2.68 -5.42 -17.37
N SER A 82 1.88 -6.04 -16.49
CA SER A 82 0.47 -5.68 -16.23
C SER A 82 0.21 -5.17 -14.80
N ARG A 83 1.27 -5.00 -14.01
CA ARG A 83 1.17 -4.42 -12.66
C ARG A 83 0.77 -2.94 -12.77
N MET A 84 -0.16 -2.48 -11.94
CA MET A 84 -0.52 -1.05 -11.83
C MET A 84 0.53 -0.25 -11.04
N ALA A 85 1.78 -0.29 -11.51
CA ALA A 85 2.88 0.49 -10.94
C ALA A 85 3.98 0.69 -11.98
N PHE A 86 4.55 1.88 -12.02
CA PHE A 86 5.67 2.20 -12.91
C PHE A 86 6.99 2.00 -12.17
N TYR A 87 7.62 0.85 -12.38
CA TYR A 87 8.83 0.42 -11.64
C TYR A 87 10.12 1.07 -12.12
N ASP A 88 10.15 1.60 -13.35
CA ASP A 88 11.35 2.24 -13.91
C ASP A 88 11.68 3.55 -13.17
N ASP A 89 10.65 4.22 -12.63
CA ASP A 89 10.81 5.48 -11.92
C ASP A 89 9.69 5.70 -10.87
N TRP A 90 9.94 5.18 -9.67
CA TRP A 90 9.00 5.27 -8.55
C TRP A 90 8.69 6.69 -8.11
N ILE A 91 9.68 7.58 -8.08
CA ILE A 91 9.44 8.95 -7.62
C ILE A 91 8.65 9.76 -8.66
N ALA A 92 8.87 9.53 -9.96
CA ALA A 92 8.02 10.13 -10.99
C ALA A 92 6.58 9.63 -10.88
N TRP A 93 6.39 8.35 -10.58
CA TRP A 93 5.06 7.79 -10.32
C TRP A 93 4.37 8.44 -9.12
N TYR A 94 5.05 8.60 -7.99
CA TYR A 94 4.49 9.26 -6.81
C TYR A 94 4.15 10.73 -7.09
N LEU A 95 5.03 11.45 -7.79
CA LEU A 95 4.77 12.83 -8.18
C LEU A 95 3.57 12.94 -9.12
N TYR A 96 3.37 11.98 -10.02
CA TYR A 96 2.21 11.97 -10.91
C TYR A 96 0.89 11.77 -10.14
N LEU A 97 0.87 10.89 -9.15
CA LEU A 97 -0.27 10.69 -8.25
C LEU A 97 -0.54 11.94 -7.39
N ALA A 98 0.51 12.57 -6.85
CA ALA A 98 0.40 13.82 -6.09
C ALA A 98 -0.05 15.02 -6.96
N GLU A 99 0.40 15.07 -8.22
CA GLU A 99 -0.07 16.04 -9.22
C GLU A 99 -1.57 15.83 -9.49
N SER A 100 -2.00 14.58 -9.62
CA SER A 100 -3.36 14.25 -10.05
C SER A 100 -4.41 14.39 -8.94
N LEU A 101 -4.04 14.17 -7.67
CA LEU A 101 -4.94 14.15 -6.50
C LEU A 101 -6.13 15.12 -6.57
N ALA A 102 -5.88 16.41 -6.77
CA ALA A 102 -6.94 17.42 -6.86
C ALA A 102 -7.16 17.95 -8.29
N ASP A 103 -6.14 17.91 -9.15
CA ASP A 103 -6.25 18.50 -10.50
C ASP A 103 -6.96 17.55 -11.48
N ARG A 104 -6.84 16.23 -11.25
CA ARG A 104 -7.38 15.12 -12.05
C ARG A 104 -7.85 13.99 -11.11
N PRO A 105 -8.92 14.18 -10.33
CA PRO A 105 -9.36 13.19 -9.32
C PRO A 105 -9.78 11.83 -9.89
N THR A 106 -10.02 11.72 -11.19
CA THR A 106 -10.26 10.42 -11.86
C THR A 106 -8.98 9.63 -12.14
N VAL A 107 -7.82 10.30 -12.03
CA VAL A 107 -6.47 9.76 -12.27
C VAL A 107 -5.87 9.41 -10.92
N ASP A 108 -6.09 8.16 -10.52
CA ASP A 108 -5.59 7.64 -9.26
C ASP A 108 -5.37 6.12 -9.31
N GLU A 109 -4.45 5.64 -8.48
CA GLU A 109 -4.30 4.24 -8.08
C GLU A 109 -4.33 4.21 -6.54
N PRO A 110 -5.47 3.85 -5.92
CA PRO A 110 -5.66 3.98 -4.48
C PRO A 110 -4.65 3.22 -3.62
N ALA A 111 -4.16 2.06 -4.05
CA ALA A 111 -3.20 1.24 -3.29
C ALA A 111 -1.79 1.82 -3.27
N GLN A 112 -1.42 2.63 -4.27
CA GLN A 112 -0.18 3.39 -4.26
C GLN A 112 -0.39 4.75 -3.59
N SER A 113 -1.49 5.44 -3.88
CA SER A 113 -1.77 6.77 -3.36
C SER A 113 -1.95 6.82 -1.85
N SER A 114 -2.80 5.95 -1.28
CA SER A 114 -2.98 5.84 0.18
C SER A 114 -1.68 5.58 0.94
N ARG A 115 -0.71 4.93 0.29
CA ARG A 115 0.60 4.63 0.87
C ARG A 115 1.55 5.83 0.89
N ILE A 116 1.48 6.69 -0.12
CA ILE A 116 2.45 7.78 -0.33
C ILE A 116 1.94 9.15 0.13
N TRP A 117 0.63 9.38 0.10
CA TRP A 117 0.02 10.65 0.46
C TRP A 117 0.35 11.11 1.88
N PRO A 118 0.32 10.24 2.92
CA PRO A 118 0.71 10.65 4.28
C PRO A 118 2.16 11.15 4.39
N PHE A 119 3.09 10.51 3.66
CA PHE A 119 4.50 10.95 3.61
C PHE A 119 4.61 12.32 2.95
N PHE A 120 3.98 12.50 1.79
CA PHE A 120 3.98 13.77 1.07
C PHE A 120 3.32 14.89 1.88
N ALA A 121 2.23 14.59 2.59
CA ALA A 121 1.53 15.55 3.41
C ALA A 121 2.40 15.99 4.61
N THR A 122 3.06 15.05 5.28
CA THR A 122 3.99 15.37 6.39
C THR A 122 5.18 16.21 5.91
N ILE A 123 5.80 15.85 4.78
CA ILE A 123 6.89 16.64 4.19
C ILE A 123 6.41 18.06 3.83
N GLY A 124 5.17 18.18 3.36
CA GLY A 124 4.60 19.44 2.90
C GLY A 124 4.27 20.39 4.04
N GLU A 125 3.74 19.82 5.14
CA GLU A 125 3.50 20.51 6.41
C GLU A 125 4.78 21.14 6.95
N PHE A 126 5.90 20.40 6.94
CA PHE A 126 7.21 20.83 7.45
C PHE A 126 8.16 21.36 6.36
N SER A 127 7.65 21.66 5.16
CA SER A 127 8.50 21.96 4.01
C SER A 127 9.40 23.19 4.21
N GLU A 128 8.90 24.23 4.87
CA GLU A 128 9.66 25.45 5.12
C GLU A 128 10.81 25.24 6.12
N GLU A 129 10.58 24.43 7.15
CA GLU A 129 11.61 24.02 8.10
C GLU A 129 12.64 23.11 7.44
N LEU A 130 12.20 22.10 6.70
CA LEU A 130 13.08 21.17 5.99
C LEU A 130 13.98 21.89 4.98
N LYS A 131 13.46 22.87 4.22
CA LYS A 131 14.27 23.70 3.31
C LYS A 131 15.41 24.45 4.00
N ARG A 132 15.27 24.77 5.30
CA ARG A 132 16.31 25.44 6.10
C ARG A 132 17.33 24.46 6.70
N THR A 133 17.06 23.15 6.67
CA THR A 133 17.99 22.16 7.22
C THR A 133 19.23 22.05 6.35
N LYS A 134 20.39 21.96 6.99
CA LYS A 134 21.66 21.79 6.28
C LYS A 134 21.68 20.42 5.59
N GLY A 135 22.14 20.38 4.34
CA GLY A 135 22.30 19.14 3.57
C GLY A 135 21.05 18.66 2.81
N ILE A 136 19.88 19.28 3.01
CA ILE A 136 18.63 18.89 2.32
C ILE A 136 18.75 18.93 0.80
N GLU A 137 19.44 19.93 0.24
CA GLU A 137 19.60 20.06 -1.22
C GLU A 137 20.29 18.84 -1.83
N ASN A 138 21.33 18.31 -1.18
CA ASN A 138 22.02 17.11 -1.66
C ASN A 138 21.11 15.89 -1.55
N LYS A 139 20.36 15.76 -0.44
CA LYS A 139 19.41 14.67 -0.25
C LYS A 139 18.30 14.68 -1.31
N LEU A 140 17.78 15.85 -1.69
CA LEU A 140 16.80 15.99 -2.76
C LEU A 140 17.38 15.75 -4.15
N LYS A 141 18.63 16.16 -4.41
CA LYS A 141 19.33 15.79 -5.66
C LYS A 141 19.48 14.27 -5.78
N ASP A 142 19.77 13.59 -4.68
CA ASP A 142 19.87 12.14 -4.65
C ASP A 142 18.53 11.46 -4.95
N LEU A 143 17.43 12.00 -4.44
CA LEU A 143 16.09 11.51 -4.72
C LEU A 143 15.64 11.80 -6.16
N LEU A 144 15.83 13.04 -6.63
CA LEU A 144 15.14 13.56 -7.80
C LEU A 144 15.98 13.53 -9.07
N ILE A 145 17.30 13.43 -8.97
CA ILE A 145 18.22 13.55 -10.12
C ILE A 145 19.03 12.27 -10.37
N LYS A 146 19.44 11.53 -9.32
CA LYS A 146 20.21 10.29 -9.52
C LYS A 146 19.33 9.18 -10.14
N PRO A 147 19.85 8.43 -11.14
CA PRO A 147 19.09 7.38 -11.82
C PRO A 147 18.82 6.14 -10.95
N GLU A 148 19.72 5.82 -10.02
CA GLU A 148 19.53 4.77 -9.03
C GLU A 148 19.15 5.43 -7.70
N ASN A 149 17.86 5.56 -7.43
CA ASN A 149 17.36 6.09 -6.17
C ASN A 149 16.56 5.03 -5.39
N GLN A 150 16.33 5.30 -4.10
CA GLN A 150 15.49 4.50 -3.21
C GLN A 150 14.43 5.43 -2.61
N PRO A 151 13.37 5.78 -3.37
CA PRO A 151 12.46 6.85 -2.98
C PRO A 151 11.84 6.65 -1.61
N ASP A 152 11.38 5.44 -1.31
CA ASP A 152 10.78 5.11 -0.01
C ASP A 152 11.75 5.32 1.16
N SER A 153 13.05 5.06 0.97
CA SER A 153 14.08 5.31 2.01
C SER A 153 14.29 6.79 2.25
N VAL A 154 14.42 7.58 1.17
CA VAL A 154 14.64 9.03 1.31
C VAL A 154 13.39 9.73 1.85
N LEU A 155 12.19 9.34 1.40
CA LEU A 155 10.94 9.85 1.98
C LEU A 155 10.83 9.53 3.47
N PHE A 156 11.27 8.34 3.88
CA PHE A 156 11.33 7.95 5.30
C PHE A 156 12.31 8.85 6.09
N GLU A 157 13.50 9.12 5.56
CA GLU A 157 14.44 10.07 6.18
C GLU A 157 13.85 11.47 6.35
N LEU A 158 13.13 11.97 5.34
CA LEU A 158 12.49 13.29 5.39
C LEU A 158 11.41 13.37 6.48
N VAL A 159 10.57 12.34 6.64
CA VAL A 159 9.55 12.34 7.71
C VAL A 159 10.16 12.09 9.09
N VAL A 160 11.29 11.37 9.21
CA VAL A 160 12.06 11.29 10.45
C VAL A 160 12.65 12.66 10.80
N ALA A 161 13.23 13.39 9.85
CA ALA A 161 13.71 14.75 10.06
C ALA A 161 12.58 15.69 10.51
N ALA A 162 11.41 15.63 9.87
CA ALA A 162 10.21 16.36 10.30
C ALA A 162 9.79 15.98 11.74
N CYS A 163 9.89 14.70 12.11
CA CYS A 163 9.62 14.23 13.47
C CYS A 163 10.59 14.83 14.51
N TYR A 164 11.87 14.99 14.18
CA TYR A 164 12.81 15.69 15.07
C TYR A 164 12.52 17.18 15.17
N ILE A 165 12.21 17.85 14.05
CA ILE A 165 11.83 19.27 13.99
C ILE A 165 10.61 19.52 14.88
N LYS A 166 9.54 18.73 14.77
CA LYS A 166 8.33 18.88 15.60
C LYS A 166 8.58 18.63 17.10
N ASN A 167 9.64 17.90 17.45
CA ASN A 167 10.08 17.69 18.83
C ASN A 167 11.08 18.77 19.30
N GLY A 168 11.31 19.81 18.51
CA GLY A 168 12.15 20.95 18.82
C GLY A 168 13.65 20.64 18.76
N TRP A 169 14.06 19.75 17.86
CA TRP A 169 15.46 19.52 17.52
C TRP A 169 15.81 20.27 16.24
N GLU A 170 17.04 20.78 16.17
CA GLU A 170 17.64 21.20 14.91
C GLU A 170 18.16 19.96 14.17
N VAL A 171 18.05 19.96 12.83
CA VAL A 171 18.38 18.80 11.99
C VAL A 171 19.36 19.19 10.89
N GLU A 172 20.35 18.34 10.67
CA GLU A 172 21.28 18.37 9.54
C GLU A 172 21.28 16.99 8.85
N PHE A 173 21.09 16.96 7.54
CA PHE A 173 21.33 15.78 6.71
C PHE A 173 22.83 15.63 6.47
N ILE A 174 23.37 14.46 6.81
CA ILE A 174 24.78 14.17 6.64
C ILE A 174 24.99 13.68 5.19
N PRO A 175 25.85 14.34 4.39
CA PRO A 175 26.17 13.87 3.05
C PRO A 175 26.91 12.53 3.10
N GLU A 176 26.64 11.66 2.13
CA GLU A 176 27.47 10.47 1.95
C GLU A 176 28.91 10.89 1.65
N SER A 177 29.86 10.39 2.46
CA SER A 177 31.28 10.63 2.23
C SER A 177 31.92 9.40 1.58
N GLY A 178 32.80 9.61 0.59
CA GLY A 178 33.56 8.51 -0.03
C GLY A 178 34.52 7.78 0.93
N ALA A 179 34.64 8.24 2.18
CA ALA A 179 35.54 7.69 3.21
C ALA A 179 34.86 6.69 4.15
N GLY A 180 33.56 6.41 4.01
CA GLY A 180 32.86 5.43 4.82
C GLY A 180 31.35 5.67 4.91
N LYS A 181 30.61 4.69 5.42
CA LYS A 181 29.17 4.84 5.67
C LYS A 181 28.94 5.73 6.88
N THR A 182 28.22 6.83 6.69
CA THR A 182 27.84 7.77 7.74
C THR A 182 26.40 7.54 8.18
N PRO A 183 26.01 8.01 9.37
CA PRO A 183 24.60 8.16 9.74
C PRO A 183 23.86 9.08 8.77
N ASP A 184 22.53 9.00 8.72
CA ASP A 184 21.72 9.80 7.82
C ASP A 184 21.53 11.24 8.31
N LEU A 185 21.27 11.43 9.60
CA LEU A 185 21.04 12.75 10.21
C LEU A 185 21.96 13.01 11.40
N LEU A 186 22.17 14.29 11.65
CA LEU A 186 22.65 14.82 12.91
C LEU A 186 21.58 15.73 13.50
N VAL A 187 21.24 15.53 14.77
CA VAL A 187 20.25 16.35 15.46
C VAL A 187 20.80 16.96 16.74
N THR A 188 20.45 18.21 16.99
CA THR A 188 20.92 18.99 18.15
C THR A 188 19.80 19.65 18.91
N LYS A 189 19.90 19.67 20.24
CA LYS A 189 18.97 20.37 21.13
C LYS A 189 19.68 20.85 22.38
N GLY A 190 19.93 22.16 22.46
CA GLY A 190 20.80 22.72 23.49
C GLY A 190 22.22 22.14 23.38
N ASN A 191 22.70 21.48 24.44
CA ASN A 191 24.02 20.86 24.47
C ASN A 191 24.01 19.39 24.02
N ASP A 192 22.84 18.82 23.74
CA ASP A 192 22.72 17.44 23.29
C ASP A 192 22.89 17.32 21.78
N LYS A 193 23.59 16.26 21.38
CA LYS A 193 23.88 15.92 20.00
C LYS A 193 23.67 14.42 19.79
N LEU A 194 22.85 14.05 18.82
CA LEU A 194 22.58 12.64 18.46
C LEU A 194 22.81 12.44 16.96
N TYR A 195 23.35 11.28 16.61
CA TYR A 195 23.32 10.76 15.25
C TYR A 195 22.02 9.97 15.06
N VAL A 196 21.42 10.07 13.88
CA VAL A 196 20.19 9.35 13.56
C VAL A 196 20.41 8.52 12.30
N GLU A 197 20.09 7.24 12.40
CA GLU A 197 20.18 6.29 11.31
C GLU A 197 18.78 5.82 10.92
N CYS A 198 18.45 5.93 9.65
CA CYS A 198 17.15 5.59 9.09
C CYS A 198 17.27 4.35 8.21
N LYS A 199 16.40 3.36 8.42
CA LYS A 199 16.33 2.18 7.56
C LYS A 199 14.89 1.85 7.21
N ARG A 200 14.64 1.60 5.92
CA ARG A 200 13.33 1.20 5.41
C ARG A 200 13.38 -0.24 4.89
N LEU A 201 12.48 -1.11 5.37
CA LEU A 201 12.26 -2.40 4.73
C LEU A 201 11.54 -2.21 3.39
N ALA A 202 11.89 -3.05 2.42
CA ALA A 202 11.16 -3.16 1.17
C ALA A 202 9.70 -3.55 1.42
N LYS A 203 8.80 -3.02 0.58
CA LYS A 203 7.34 -3.17 0.67
C LYS A 203 6.86 -4.62 0.85
N VAL A 204 7.37 -5.55 0.04
CA VAL A 204 6.99 -6.97 0.09
C VAL A 204 8.22 -7.86 0.20
N THR A 205 8.08 -8.96 0.93
CA THR A 205 9.15 -9.95 1.01
C THR A 205 9.25 -10.72 -0.31
N GLN A 206 10.46 -11.13 -0.70
CA GLN A 206 10.66 -12.04 -1.85
C GLN A 206 9.81 -13.31 -1.75
N TYR A 207 9.57 -13.79 -0.53
CA TYR A 207 8.73 -14.94 -0.28
C TYR A 207 7.28 -14.68 -0.70
N SER A 208 6.71 -13.54 -0.34
CA SER A 208 5.33 -13.17 -0.73
C SER A 208 5.19 -13.01 -2.25
N GLU A 209 6.20 -12.45 -2.91
CA GLU A 209 6.23 -12.37 -4.38
C GLU A 209 6.27 -13.76 -5.02
N ASN A 210 6.99 -14.72 -4.41
CA ASN A 210 7.03 -16.10 -4.87
C ASN A 210 5.66 -16.79 -4.66
N GLU A 211 5.01 -16.62 -3.50
CA GLU A 211 3.66 -17.15 -3.25
C GLU A 211 2.65 -16.63 -4.27
N ARG A 212 2.64 -15.31 -4.50
CA ARG A 212 1.77 -14.68 -5.51
C ARG A 212 2.03 -15.23 -6.91
N THR A 213 3.30 -15.46 -7.25
CA THR A 213 3.68 -16.07 -8.53
C THR A 213 3.15 -17.50 -8.66
N GLU A 214 3.23 -18.30 -7.59
CA GLU A 214 2.72 -19.67 -7.58
C GLU A 214 1.19 -19.76 -7.60
N TRP A 215 0.51 -18.81 -6.96
CA TRP A 215 -0.94 -18.66 -7.08
C TRP A 215 -1.34 -18.33 -8.52
N VAL A 216 -0.71 -17.33 -9.15
CA VAL A 216 -1.03 -16.90 -10.52
C VAL A 216 -0.93 -18.07 -11.50
N LYS A 217 0.08 -18.93 -11.37
CA LYS A 217 0.22 -20.14 -12.20
C LYS A 217 -0.99 -21.07 -12.06
N ARG A 218 -1.41 -21.35 -10.83
CA ARG A 218 -2.58 -22.20 -10.51
C ARG A 218 -3.88 -21.61 -11.03
N TRP A 219 -4.06 -20.29 -10.87
CA TRP A 219 -5.21 -19.57 -11.41
C TRP A 219 -5.26 -19.66 -12.94
N GLN A 220 -4.17 -19.33 -13.63
CA GLN A 220 -4.10 -19.37 -15.10
C GLN A 220 -4.40 -20.76 -15.66
N GLN A 221 -3.92 -21.81 -14.97
CA GLN A 221 -4.19 -23.17 -15.36
C GLN A 221 -5.66 -23.58 -15.16
N ALA A 222 -6.30 -23.08 -14.11
CA ALA A 222 -7.72 -23.32 -13.85
C ALA A 222 -8.64 -22.47 -14.73
N LEU A 223 -8.18 -21.30 -15.19
CA LEU A 223 -8.99 -20.27 -15.83
C LEU A 223 -9.85 -20.77 -17.00
N PRO A 224 -9.34 -21.55 -17.99
CA PRO A 224 -10.16 -22.04 -19.10
C PRO A 224 -11.34 -22.90 -18.64
N TYR A 225 -11.17 -23.63 -17.53
CA TYR A 225 -12.22 -24.45 -16.95
C TYR A 225 -13.18 -23.60 -16.10
N ILE A 226 -12.66 -22.63 -15.34
CA ILE A 226 -13.46 -21.68 -14.56
C ILE A 226 -14.45 -20.95 -15.47
N ILE A 227 -13.98 -20.33 -16.56
CA ILE A 227 -14.82 -19.53 -17.47
C ILE A 227 -15.79 -20.37 -18.32
N SER A 228 -15.60 -21.69 -18.35
CA SER A 228 -16.53 -22.62 -19.03
C SER A 228 -17.82 -22.85 -18.24
N TYR A 229 -17.83 -22.49 -16.95
CA TYR A 229 -19.02 -22.64 -16.12
C TYR A 229 -20.09 -21.62 -16.54
N PRO A 230 -21.38 -22.03 -16.61
CA PRO A 230 -22.44 -21.17 -17.11
C PRO A 230 -22.72 -19.97 -16.20
N TYR A 231 -22.36 -20.03 -14.92
CA TYR A 231 -22.64 -18.99 -13.93
C TYR A 231 -21.35 -18.35 -13.40
N PRO A 232 -21.39 -17.05 -13.06
CA PRO A 232 -20.34 -16.36 -12.30
C PRO A 232 -20.05 -17.03 -10.95
N VAL A 233 -18.77 -17.16 -10.59
CA VAL A 233 -18.35 -17.83 -9.34
C VAL A 233 -17.28 -17.02 -8.61
N PHE A 234 -17.49 -16.86 -7.30
CA PHE A 234 -16.50 -16.38 -6.35
C PHE A 234 -15.87 -17.55 -5.61
N PHE A 235 -14.54 -17.60 -5.53
CA PHE A 235 -13.79 -18.62 -4.81
C PHE A 235 -13.10 -18.00 -3.59
N ASN A 236 -13.39 -18.51 -2.40
CA ASN A 236 -12.58 -18.27 -1.21
C ASN A 236 -11.59 -19.43 -1.05
N VAL A 237 -10.30 -19.16 -1.24
CA VAL A 237 -9.24 -20.17 -1.34
C VAL A 237 -8.26 -20.03 -0.17
N LYS A 238 -8.13 -21.08 0.64
CA LYS A 238 -7.14 -21.16 1.71
C LYS A 238 -6.17 -22.30 1.47
N PHE A 239 -4.89 -21.98 1.28
CA PHE A 239 -3.82 -22.97 1.27
C PHE A 239 -3.37 -23.28 2.70
N LYS A 240 -3.37 -24.55 3.08
CA LYS A 240 -3.00 -25.05 4.42
C LYS A 240 -1.53 -25.46 4.52
N CYS A 241 -0.85 -25.58 3.39
CA CYS A 241 0.60 -25.73 3.27
C CYS A 241 1.16 -24.64 2.33
N GLU A 242 2.49 -24.50 2.25
CA GLU A 242 3.11 -23.52 1.34
C GLU A 242 2.66 -23.76 -0.11
N ILE A 243 2.23 -22.69 -0.81
CA ILE A 243 1.63 -22.83 -2.15
C ILE A 243 2.57 -23.57 -3.12
N ASN A 244 3.87 -23.29 -3.07
CA ASN A 244 4.89 -23.93 -3.91
C ASN A 244 5.09 -25.42 -3.63
N SER A 245 4.62 -25.92 -2.47
CA SER A 245 4.72 -27.33 -2.08
C SER A 245 3.52 -28.16 -2.55
N THR A 246 2.41 -27.50 -2.93
CA THR A 246 1.22 -28.17 -3.44
C THR A 246 1.39 -28.68 -4.86
N ASN A 247 0.59 -29.67 -5.25
CA ASN A 247 0.43 -30.06 -6.65
C ASN A 247 0.06 -28.82 -7.51
N PRO A 248 0.77 -28.53 -8.63
CA PRO A 248 0.43 -27.42 -9.52
C PRO A 248 -1.01 -27.41 -10.04
N ASP A 249 -1.63 -28.58 -10.14
CA ASP A 249 -3.00 -28.75 -10.64
C ASP A 249 -4.04 -28.68 -9.51
N ILE A 250 -3.62 -28.48 -8.25
CA ILE A 250 -4.50 -28.63 -7.07
C ILE A 250 -5.78 -27.77 -7.19
N PHE A 251 -5.64 -26.51 -7.57
CA PHE A 251 -6.77 -25.60 -7.69
C PHE A 251 -7.70 -26.00 -8.84
N LEU A 252 -7.15 -26.36 -10.01
CA LEU A 252 -7.93 -26.87 -11.14
C LEU A 252 -8.71 -28.14 -10.77
N ASN A 253 -8.09 -29.08 -10.04
CA ASN A 253 -8.73 -30.31 -9.61
C ASN A 253 -9.88 -30.03 -8.63
N VAL A 254 -9.70 -29.08 -7.72
CA VAL A 254 -10.77 -28.62 -6.83
C VAL A 254 -11.92 -27.98 -7.61
N VAL A 255 -11.64 -27.09 -8.57
CA VAL A 255 -12.68 -26.48 -9.41
C VAL A 255 -13.47 -27.55 -10.18
N ARG A 256 -12.77 -28.55 -10.76
CA ARG A 256 -13.42 -29.70 -11.42
C ARG A 256 -14.35 -30.47 -10.49
N TYR A 257 -13.91 -30.73 -9.27
CA TYR A 257 -14.73 -31.38 -8.26
C TYR A 257 -15.97 -30.55 -7.91
N LEU A 258 -15.79 -29.26 -7.60
CA LEU A 258 -16.87 -28.34 -7.23
C LEU A 258 -17.93 -28.22 -8.33
N TYR A 259 -17.51 -28.14 -9.59
CA TYR A 259 -18.44 -28.05 -10.71
C TYR A 259 -19.15 -29.37 -11.02
N ALA A 260 -18.51 -30.50 -10.68
CA ALA A 260 -19.11 -31.83 -10.87
C ALA A 260 -20.10 -32.21 -9.76
N SER A 261 -19.97 -31.68 -8.53
CA SER A 261 -20.80 -32.08 -7.38
C SER A 261 -22.28 -31.70 -7.51
N ARG A 262 -22.60 -30.74 -8.40
CA ARG A 262 -23.93 -30.11 -8.59
C ARG A 262 -24.40 -29.27 -7.40
N ASP A 263 -23.69 -29.23 -6.28
CA ASP A 263 -24.08 -28.42 -5.11
C ASP A 263 -24.14 -26.94 -5.48
N LEU A 264 -23.14 -26.44 -6.21
CA LEU A 264 -23.11 -25.04 -6.64
C LEU A 264 -24.35 -24.64 -7.45
N MET A 265 -24.91 -25.55 -8.27
CA MET A 265 -26.16 -25.34 -9.01
C MET A 265 -27.42 -25.40 -8.12
N GLN A 266 -27.39 -26.22 -7.06
CA GLN A 266 -28.56 -26.51 -6.23
C GLN A 266 -28.70 -25.55 -5.05
N SER A 267 -27.59 -25.22 -4.40
CA SER A 267 -27.52 -24.39 -3.19
C SER A 267 -26.84 -23.04 -3.40
N GLY A 268 -26.28 -22.77 -4.58
CA GLY A 268 -25.51 -21.54 -4.82
C GLY A 268 -24.14 -21.52 -4.14
N VAL A 269 -23.79 -22.58 -3.41
CA VAL A 269 -22.51 -22.76 -2.70
C VAL A 269 -22.04 -24.21 -2.81
N ALA A 270 -20.73 -24.40 -2.93
CA ALA A 270 -20.07 -25.69 -2.87
C ALA A 270 -18.72 -25.54 -2.16
N SER A 271 -18.30 -26.57 -1.43
CA SER A 271 -17.01 -26.57 -0.72
C SER A 271 -16.22 -27.84 -1.00
N CYS A 272 -14.90 -27.70 -1.08
CA CYS A 272 -13.98 -28.81 -1.21
C CYS A 272 -12.81 -28.55 -0.27
N GLU A 273 -12.48 -29.55 0.55
CA GLU A 273 -11.42 -29.44 1.53
C GLU A 273 -10.60 -30.73 1.57
N ASN A 274 -9.28 -30.57 1.61
CA ASN A 274 -8.33 -31.62 1.90
C ASN A 274 -7.23 -31.07 2.83
N ASP A 275 -6.15 -31.84 3.01
CA ASP A 275 -5.05 -31.49 3.91
C ASP A 275 -4.22 -30.28 3.41
N GLU A 276 -4.25 -29.99 2.11
CA GLU A 276 -3.42 -28.95 1.46
C GLU A 276 -4.20 -27.66 1.14
N ILE A 277 -5.50 -27.76 0.85
CA ILE A 277 -6.34 -26.64 0.40
C ILE A 277 -7.77 -26.78 0.90
N SER A 278 -8.39 -25.64 1.23
CA SER A 278 -9.84 -25.50 1.40
C SER A 278 -10.36 -24.45 0.44
N VAL A 279 -11.41 -24.77 -0.31
CA VAL A 279 -12.04 -23.85 -1.26
C VAL A 279 -13.54 -23.86 -1.05
N VAL A 280 -14.10 -22.66 -0.88
CA VAL A 280 -15.55 -22.43 -0.91
C VAL A 280 -15.86 -21.63 -2.18
N ALA A 281 -16.71 -22.18 -3.04
CA ALA A 281 -17.22 -21.52 -4.22
C ALA A 281 -18.66 -21.05 -3.97
N ASN A 282 -18.96 -19.80 -4.30
CA ASN A 282 -20.30 -19.22 -4.23
C ASN A 282 -20.67 -18.66 -5.61
N LEU A 283 -21.94 -18.81 -6.00
CA LEU A 283 -22.45 -18.09 -7.17
C LEU A 283 -22.48 -16.59 -6.85
N ILE A 284 -22.01 -15.78 -7.78
CA ILE A 284 -22.04 -14.33 -7.64
C ILE A 284 -23.46 -13.84 -7.96
N ASP A 285 -24.00 -12.99 -7.08
CA ASP A 285 -25.27 -12.29 -7.30
C ASP A 285 -25.13 -11.23 -8.40
N MET A 286 -25.42 -11.64 -9.64
CA MET A 286 -25.38 -10.74 -10.79
C MET A 286 -26.51 -9.72 -10.78
N ASP A 287 -27.64 -9.97 -10.12
CA ASP A 287 -28.73 -9.01 -10.08
C ASP A 287 -28.30 -7.81 -9.25
N ARG A 288 -27.71 -8.02 -8.07
CA ARG A 288 -27.10 -6.95 -7.26
C ARG A 288 -26.04 -6.16 -8.02
N ILE A 289 -25.17 -6.85 -8.76
CA ILE A 289 -24.12 -6.21 -9.56
C ILE A 289 -24.71 -5.37 -10.68
N ASN A 290 -25.69 -5.90 -11.42
CA ASN A 290 -26.35 -5.18 -12.49
C ASN A 290 -27.13 -3.97 -11.97
N GLU A 291 -27.77 -4.07 -10.81
CA GLU A 291 -28.41 -2.95 -10.12
C GLU A 291 -27.41 -1.85 -9.74
N HIS A 292 -26.20 -2.23 -9.30
CA HIS A 292 -25.13 -1.28 -9.03
C HIS A 292 -24.68 -0.57 -10.31
N PHE A 293 -24.35 -1.32 -11.37
CA PHE A 293 -23.91 -0.74 -12.66
C PHE A 293 -25.01 0.02 -13.40
N ALA A 294 -26.29 -0.21 -13.07
CA ALA A 294 -27.39 0.61 -13.58
C ALA A 294 -27.39 2.05 -13.04
N LYS A 295 -26.68 2.30 -11.93
CA LYS A 295 -26.58 3.60 -11.26
C LYS A 295 -25.16 4.18 -11.28
N TRP A 296 -24.16 3.32 -11.15
CA TRP A 296 -22.79 3.71 -10.85
C TRP A 296 -21.79 3.13 -11.84
N ILE A 297 -20.68 3.83 -12.02
CA ILE A 297 -19.55 3.41 -12.83
C ILE A 297 -18.35 3.24 -11.89
N VAL A 298 -17.63 2.13 -12.03
CA VAL A 298 -16.69 1.67 -11.00
C VAL A 298 -15.26 1.72 -11.52
N LYS A 299 -14.33 2.24 -10.74
CA LYS A 299 -12.90 2.26 -11.09
C LYS A 299 -12.39 0.86 -11.41
N TYR A 300 -11.61 0.69 -12.47
CA TYR A 300 -11.17 -0.63 -12.93
C TYR A 300 -9.63 -0.75 -13.04
N PRO A 301 -9.01 -1.71 -12.33
CA PRO A 301 -9.51 -2.45 -11.16
C PRO A 301 -9.61 -1.56 -9.90
N SER A 302 -10.37 -1.98 -8.88
CA SER A 302 -10.48 -1.24 -7.61
C SER A 302 -10.96 -2.11 -6.43
N PRO A 303 -10.73 -1.67 -5.18
CA PRO A 303 -11.39 -2.19 -3.97
C PRO A 303 -12.91 -2.29 -4.09
N GLN A 304 -13.54 -1.25 -4.65
CA GLN A 304 -14.98 -1.19 -4.87
C GLN A 304 -15.44 -2.35 -5.75
N LEU A 305 -14.74 -2.60 -6.86
CA LEU A 305 -15.05 -3.73 -7.74
C LEU A 305 -14.91 -5.08 -7.02
N ASN A 306 -13.85 -5.28 -6.23
CA ASN A 306 -13.69 -6.51 -5.45
C ASN A 306 -14.85 -6.70 -4.47
N SER A 307 -15.31 -5.63 -3.81
CA SER A 307 -16.43 -5.70 -2.86
C SER A 307 -17.79 -6.00 -3.50
N LEU A 308 -17.96 -5.68 -4.79
CA LEU A 308 -19.15 -6.09 -5.54
C LEU A 308 -19.16 -7.59 -5.82
N LEU A 309 -17.99 -8.25 -5.78
CA LEU A 309 -17.83 -9.68 -6.04
C LEU A 309 -17.66 -10.52 -4.77
N ASP A 310 -17.20 -9.91 -3.67
CA ASP A 310 -16.99 -10.53 -2.37
C ASP A 310 -17.89 -9.89 -1.31
N ASP A 311 -18.93 -10.62 -0.89
CA ASP A 311 -19.82 -10.18 0.19
C ASP A 311 -19.12 -9.98 1.54
N ASN A 312 -17.94 -10.59 1.70
CA ASN A 312 -17.09 -10.46 2.88
C ASN A 312 -15.77 -9.77 2.51
N TYR A 313 -15.87 -8.65 1.80
CA TYR A 313 -14.71 -7.89 1.36
C TYR A 313 -13.71 -7.65 2.51
N ASP A 314 -12.50 -8.11 2.27
CA ASP A 314 -11.33 -7.94 3.12
C ASP A 314 -10.34 -6.97 2.45
N PRO A 315 -10.06 -5.80 3.05
CA PRO A 315 -9.03 -4.86 2.59
C PRO A 315 -7.62 -5.45 2.48
N HIS A 316 -7.32 -6.52 3.23
CA HIS A 316 -6.04 -7.21 3.21
C HIS A 316 -6.03 -8.43 2.28
N GLY A 317 -7.18 -8.75 1.69
CA GLY A 317 -7.34 -9.92 0.84
C GLY A 317 -6.55 -9.83 -0.46
N SER A 318 -6.00 -10.97 -0.90
CA SER A 318 -5.39 -11.07 -2.23
C SER A 318 -6.45 -11.53 -3.23
N TYR A 319 -6.84 -10.64 -4.14
CA TYR A 319 -7.88 -10.91 -5.14
C TYR A 319 -7.28 -11.20 -6.52
N THR A 320 -7.98 -12.02 -7.29
CA THR A 320 -7.65 -12.37 -8.67
C THR A 320 -8.95 -12.51 -9.42
N MET A 321 -9.10 -11.86 -10.57
CA MET A 321 -10.36 -11.77 -11.28
C MET A 321 -10.17 -11.98 -12.78
N ALA A 322 -11.17 -12.62 -13.39
CA ALA A 322 -11.39 -12.61 -14.83
C ALA A 322 -12.85 -12.21 -15.10
N CYS A 323 -13.08 -11.29 -16.02
CA CYS A 323 -14.43 -10.89 -16.42
C CYS A 323 -14.42 -10.30 -17.83
N GLN A 324 -15.61 -10.19 -18.42
CA GLN A 324 -15.85 -9.37 -19.60
C GLN A 324 -16.29 -7.98 -19.12
N ALA A 325 -15.48 -6.95 -19.33
CA ALA A 325 -15.81 -5.60 -18.89
C ALA A 325 -16.06 -4.67 -20.09
N LYS A 326 -17.10 -3.85 -20.01
CA LYS A 326 -17.26 -2.67 -20.87
C LYS A 326 -16.55 -1.52 -20.17
N LEU A 327 -15.42 -1.11 -20.73
CA LEU A 327 -14.58 -0.07 -20.14
C LEU A 327 -14.87 1.31 -20.73
N CYS A 328 -14.72 2.34 -19.91
CA CYS A 328 -14.80 3.75 -20.31
C CYS A 328 -13.74 4.61 -19.60
N THR A 329 -13.53 5.82 -20.11
CA THR A 329 -12.71 6.87 -19.51
C THR A 329 -13.56 8.13 -19.29
N TYR A 330 -13.18 8.95 -18.31
CA TYR A 330 -13.89 10.20 -17.98
C TYR A 330 -13.13 11.48 -18.34
N SER A 331 -11.89 11.32 -18.79
CA SER A 331 -11.06 12.44 -19.18
C SER A 331 -10.23 12.02 -20.38
N ASP A 332 -10.35 12.80 -21.46
CA ASP A 332 -9.53 12.65 -22.66
C ASP A 332 -8.36 13.65 -22.66
N ASP A 333 -8.15 14.34 -21.54
CA ASP A 333 -6.99 15.21 -21.33
C ASP A 333 -5.70 14.41 -21.46
N GLU A 334 -4.69 15.00 -22.08
CA GLU A 334 -3.42 14.33 -22.37
C GLU A 334 -2.68 13.90 -21.08
N TYR A 335 -2.91 14.56 -19.95
CA TYR A 335 -2.30 14.16 -18.68
C TYR A 335 -3.13 13.13 -17.92
N SER A 336 -4.24 12.66 -18.47
CA SER A 336 -5.11 11.67 -17.84
C SER A 336 -4.78 10.26 -18.34
N THR A 337 -4.03 9.51 -17.53
CA THR A 337 -3.90 8.05 -17.66
C THR A 337 -4.54 7.38 -16.45
N ILE A 338 -4.51 6.04 -16.37
CA ILE A 338 -5.11 5.23 -15.29
C ILE A 338 -6.57 5.57 -14.95
N ASN A 339 -7.28 6.36 -15.76
CA ASN A 339 -8.65 6.84 -15.54
C ASN A 339 -9.67 5.89 -16.18
N VAL A 340 -9.44 4.59 -16.04
CA VAL A 340 -10.26 3.53 -16.62
C VAL A 340 -11.29 3.06 -15.61
N PHE A 341 -12.53 2.95 -16.07
CA PHE A 341 -13.67 2.53 -15.28
C PHE A 341 -14.44 1.43 -16.02
N ALA A 342 -15.13 0.58 -15.28
CA ALA A 342 -16.10 -0.36 -15.79
C ALA A 342 -17.50 0.29 -15.76
N ASP A 343 -18.15 0.32 -16.91
CA ASP A 343 -19.56 0.68 -17.09
C ASP A 343 -20.45 -0.57 -16.98
N GLU A 344 -19.90 -1.74 -17.28
CA GLU A 344 -20.57 -3.02 -17.13
C GLU A 344 -19.54 -4.13 -16.92
N ILE A 345 -19.89 -5.13 -16.11
CA ILE A 345 -19.16 -6.41 -16.09
C ILE A 345 -20.11 -7.57 -16.39
N LYS A 346 -19.61 -8.55 -17.14
CA LYS A 346 -20.31 -9.78 -17.52
C LYS A 346 -19.42 -10.97 -17.16
N LYS A 347 -20.06 -12.05 -16.72
CA LYS A 347 -19.40 -13.31 -16.37
C LYS A 347 -18.16 -13.13 -15.46
N PRO A 348 -18.28 -12.42 -14.31
CA PRO A 348 -17.15 -12.29 -13.40
C PRO A 348 -16.84 -13.64 -12.75
N PHE A 349 -15.55 -13.96 -12.68
CA PHE A 349 -15.00 -15.02 -11.86
C PHE A 349 -13.91 -14.39 -11.01
N CYS A 350 -14.01 -14.58 -9.69
CA CYS A 350 -13.10 -13.95 -8.75
C CYS A 350 -12.63 -14.97 -7.73
N ALA A 351 -11.39 -14.84 -7.28
CA ALA A 351 -10.85 -15.61 -6.18
C ALA A 351 -10.20 -14.66 -5.17
N LYS A 352 -10.60 -14.77 -3.90
CA LYS A 352 -9.83 -14.32 -2.75
C LYS A 352 -8.99 -15.49 -2.26
N TRP A 353 -7.68 -15.30 -2.16
CA TRP A 353 -6.77 -16.36 -1.75
C TRP A 353 -5.86 -15.93 -0.61
N GLU A 354 -5.53 -16.90 0.24
CA GLU A 354 -4.54 -16.76 1.30
C GLU A 354 -3.79 -18.09 1.54
N CYS A 355 -2.60 -17.99 2.11
CA CYS A 355 -1.90 -19.15 2.66
C CYS A 355 -1.82 -18.99 4.18
N ILE A 356 -2.45 -19.94 4.88
CA ILE A 356 -2.60 -19.98 6.34
C ILE A 356 -1.60 -20.95 7.00
N ALA A 357 -0.66 -21.51 6.23
CA ALA A 357 0.37 -22.39 6.74
C ALA A 357 1.31 -21.64 7.71
N ASP A 358 1.65 -22.26 8.84
CA ASP A 358 2.56 -21.68 9.83
C ASP A 358 3.93 -21.31 9.24
N GLU A 359 4.45 -22.13 8.32
CA GLU A 359 5.70 -21.85 7.60
C GLU A 359 5.59 -20.60 6.73
N SER A 360 4.45 -20.40 6.06
CA SER A 360 4.20 -19.22 5.23
C SER A 360 4.11 -17.95 6.09
N ILE A 361 3.30 -18.00 7.16
CA ILE A 361 3.16 -16.91 8.12
C ILE A 361 4.53 -16.56 8.70
N THR A 362 5.31 -17.56 9.11
CA THR A 362 6.66 -17.40 9.66
C THR A 362 7.62 -16.75 8.66
N LYS A 363 7.60 -17.15 7.38
CA LYS A 363 8.50 -16.58 6.35
C LYS A 363 8.10 -15.17 5.91
N LYS A 364 6.80 -14.82 5.98
CA LYS A 364 6.29 -13.46 5.74
C LYS A 364 6.55 -12.51 6.92
N ALA A 365 6.50 -13.03 8.15
CA ALA A 365 6.84 -12.32 9.39
C ALA A 365 8.37 -12.14 9.53
N LYS A 366 8.99 -11.41 8.60
CA LYS A 366 10.41 -11.05 8.66
C LYS A 366 10.65 -9.99 9.73
N ASP A 367 11.64 -10.23 10.59
CA ASP A 367 12.12 -9.25 11.56
C ASP A 367 12.96 -8.15 10.90
N VAL A 368 13.40 -7.20 11.73
CA VAL A 368 14.25 -6.06 11.32
C VAL A 368 15.74 -6.27 11.57
N LYS A 369 16.18 -7.47 11.96
CA LYS A 369 17.56 -7.73 12.44
C LYS A 369 18.61 -7.35 11.40
N GLY A 370 18.38 -7.70 10.14
CA GLY A 370 19.31 -7.40 9.05
C GLY A 370 19.52 -5.90 8.82
N LEU A 371 18.49 -5.09 9.05
CA LEU A 371 18.60 -3.63 8.98
C LEU A 371 19.26 -3.07 10.24
N LEU A 372 18.90 -3.59 11.41
CA LEU A 372 19.49 -3.17 12.68
C LEU A 372 21.01 -3.39 12.71
N VAL A 373 21.50 -4.54 12.26
CA VAL A 373 22.94 -4.80 12.14
C VAL A 373 23.62 -3.78 11.22
N LYS A 374 22.99 -3.43 10.08
CA LYS A 374 23.53 -2.41 9.18
C LYS A 374 23.56 -1.04 9.86
N ALA A 375 22.47 -0.66 10.52
CA ALA A 375 22.35 0.61 11.21
C ALA A 375 23.39 0.78 12.33
N VAL A 376 23.58 -0.24 13.16
CA VAL A 376 24.60 -0.24 14.22
C VAL A 376 26.02 -0.11 13.66
N ARG A 377 26.32 -0.77 12.54
CA ARG A 377 27.62 -0.62 11.87
C ARG A 377 27.86 0.78 11.28
N GLN A 378 26.80 1.51 10.97
CA GLN A 378 26.86 2.89 10.48
C GLN A 378 26.92 3.91 11.62
N ALA A 379 26.62 3.50 12.85
CA ALA A 379 26.76 4.36 14.02
C ALA A 379 28.25 4.71 14.29
N PRO A 380 28.56 5.98 14.62
CA PRO A 380 29.92 6.38 14.95
C PRO A 380 30.39 5.76 16.27
N ASP A 381 31.71 5.54 16.40
CA ASP A 381 32.29 4.94 17.62
C ASP A 381 32.14 5.83 18.86
N ASN A 382 32.13 7.15 18.67
CA ASN A 382 32.14 8.13 19.76
C ASN A 382 30.89 9.04 19.75
N GLY A 383 29.74 8.52 19.35
CA GLY A 383 28.51 9.32 19.24
C GLY A 383 27.25 8.55 19.58
N LYS A 384 26.43 9.16 20.46
CA LYS A 384 25.08 8.72 20.79
C LYS A 384 24.24 8.62 19.52
N THR A 385 23.61 7.48 19.32
CA THR A 385 22.89 7.18 18.08
C THR A 385 21.46 6.73 18.37
N VAL A 386 20.51 7.24 17.58
CA VAL A 386 19.13 6.77 17.53
C VAL A 386 18.89 6.10 16.19
N ILE A 387 18.20 4.97 16.19
CA ILE A 387 17.90 4.21 14.99
C ILE A 387 16.39 4.25 14.75
N HIS A 388 15.96 4.61 13.54
CA HIS A 388 14.58 4.50 13.09
C HIS A 388 14.49 3.42 12.01
N ILE A 389 13.60 2.45 12.19
CA ILE A 389 13.32 1.40 11.21
C ILE A 389 11.85 1.47 10.79
N GLY A 390 11.58 1.70 9.51
CA GLY A 390 10.24 1.71 8.94
C GLY A 390 9.92 0.43 8.16
N TYR A 391 8.69 -0.08 8.28
CA TYR A 391 8.20 -1.22 7.49
C TYR A 391 6.69 -1.17 7.26
N GLU A 392 6.20 -1.89 6.24
CA GLU A 392 4.76 -1.94 5.91
C GLU A 392 4.14 -3.25 6.40
N THR A 393 2.88 -3.16 6.84
CA THR A 393 2.10 -4.26 7.42
C THR A 393 1.02 -4.75 6.45
N LEU A 394 1.46 -5.25 5.28
CA LEU A 394 0.59 -5.61 4.17
C LEU A 394 0.16 -7.09 4.13
N HIS A 395 0.54 -7.90 5.11
CA HIS A 395 0.31 -9.36 5.07
C HIS A 395 -0.82 -9.84 5.97
N GLY A 396 -1.63 -8.92 6.49
CA GLY A 396 -2.74 -9.21 7.38
C GLY A 396 -2.31 -9.43 8.83
N PRO A 397 -3.23 -9.28 9.78
CA PRO A 397 -2.89 -9.11 11.19
C PRO A 397 -2.14 -10.29 11.82
N HIS A 398 -2.46 -11.54 11.46
CA HIS A 398 -1.78 -12.72 11.99
C HIS A 398 -0.27 -12.74 11.71
N VAL A 399 0.13 -12.29 10.51
CA VAL A 399 1.56 -12.17 10.16
C VAL A 399 2.23 -11.07 10.97
N GLU A 400 1.50 -9.98 11.21
CA GLU A 400 2.05 -8.79 11.88
C GLU A 400 2.18 -8.98 13.40
N VAL A 401 1.28 -9.73 14.04
CA VAL A 401 1.46 -10.19 15.43
C VAL A 401 2.74 -10.99 15.57
N LEU A 402 2.93 -12.03 14.74
CA LEU A 402 4.15 -12.85 14.80
C LEU A 402 5.41 -12.03 14.46
N ARG A 403 5.30 -11.04 13.56
CA ARG A 403 6.39 -10.13 13.23
C ARG A 403 6.78 -9.28 14.44
N ASP A 404 5.81 -8.68 15.14
CA ASP A 404 6.04 -7.87 16.34
C ASP A 404 6.67 -8.70 17.46
N GLU A 405 6.21 -9.93 17.68
CA GLU A 405 6.82 -10.85 18.64
C GLU A 405 8.29 -11.14 18.31
N LYS A 406 8.60 -11.43 17.04
CA LYS A 406 9.98 -11.65 16.59
C LYS A 406 10.84 -10.41 16.76
N ILE A 407 10.33 -9.23 16.40
CA ILE A 407 11.03 -7.96 16.55
C ILE A 407 11.31 -7.69 18.04
N THR A 408 10.32 -7.86 18.90
CA THR A 408 10.42 -7.67 20.35
C THR A 408 11.47 -8.59 20.96
N ASN A 409 11.40 -9.89 20.66
CA ASN A 409 12.34 -10.89 21.16
C ASN A 409 13.77 -10.66 20.64
N MET A 410 13.90 -10.27 19.37
CA MET A 410 15.19 -9.96 18.76
C MET A 410 15.80 -8.72 19.40
N LEU A 411 15.02 -7.65 19.58
CA LEU A 411 15.48 -6.42 20.21
C LEU A 411 15.81 -6.64 21.68
N ALA A 412 15.06 -7.40 22.47
CA ALA A 412 15.41 -7.66 23.87
C ALA A 412 16.86 -8.19 24.05
N ASN A 413 17.36 -8.96 23.08
CA ASN A 413 18.65 -9.66 23.16
C ASN A 413 19.73 -9.16 22.19
N PHE A 414 19.48 -8.07 21.45
CA PHE A 414 20.42 -7.60 20.43
C PHE A 414 21.63 -6.88 21.03
N ASP A 415 22.83 -7.33 20.66
CA ASP A 415 24.10 -6.70 21.01
C ASP A 415 24.45 -5.57 20.03
N CYS A 416 24.69 -4.37 20.55
CA CYS A 416 25.06 -3.19 19.76
C CYS A 416 26.57 -3.12 19.45
N GLU A 417 27.34 -4.20 19.67
CA GLU A 417 28.76 -4.30 19.32
C GLU A 417 29.61 -3.15 19.91
N GLY A 418 29.26 -2.69 21.12
CA GLY A 418 29.93 -1.59 21.82
C GLY A 418 29.58 -0.18 21.32
N LYS A 419 28.68 -0.03 20.34
CA LYS A 419 28.18 1.28 19.88
C LYS A 419 27.23 1.91 20.89
N ASP A 420 27.30 3.24 21.01
CA ASP A 420 26.43 4.03 21.89
C ASP A 420 25.05 4.25 21.25
N ILE A 421 24.26 3.19 21.18
CA ILE A 421 22.87 3.25 20.71
C ILE A 421 21.98 3.60 21.90
N GLU A 422 21.23 4.68 21.79
CA GLU A 422 20.35 5.19 22.85
C GLU A 422 18.94 4.59 22.73
N ILE A 423 18.37 4.63 21.51
CA ILE A 423 16.99 4.23 21.24
C ILE A 423 16.88 3.59 19.85
N VAL A 424 16.06 2.54 19.74
CA VAL A 424 15.61 2.00 18.45
C VAL A 424 14.11 2.18 18.34
N TYR A 425 13.65 2.94 17.35
CA TYR A 425 12.24 3.06 16.96
C TYR A 425 11.93 2.13 15.79
N CYS A 426 10.79 1.45 15.87
CA CYS A 426 10.21 0.65 14.81
C CYS A 426 8.86 1.24 14.44
N HIS A 427 8.74 1.74 13.21
CA HIS A 427 7.53 2.34 12.64
C HIS A 427 6.88 1.36 11.68
N SER A 428 5.64 0.99 11.98
CA SER A 428 4.84 0.06 11.20
C SER A 428 3.72 0.83 10.52
N PHE A 429 3.65 0.76 9.19
CA PHE A 429 2.73 1.54 8.36
C PHE A 429 1.72 0.67 7.63
N GLN A 430 0.44 1.03 7.72
CA GLN A 430 -0.64 0.29 7.06
C GLN A 430 -1.59 1.23 6.32
N PRO A 431 -1.57 1.26 4.98
CA PRO A 431 -2.70 1.80 4.22
C PRO A 431 -3.87 0.81 4.29
N ARG A 432 -5.06 1.32 4.61
CA ARG A 432 -6.33 0.57 4.57
C ARG A 432 -7.21 1.18 3.49
N LEU A 433 -7.66 0.36 2.55
CA LEU A 433 -8.55 0.77 1.47
C LEU A 433 -9.93 0.17 1.67
N PHE A 434 -10.94 1.03 1.70
CA PHE A 434 -12.31 0.62 1.84
C PHE A 434 -13.02 0.59 0.48
N SER A 435 -14.15 -0.12 0.41
CA SER A 435 -14.92 -0.31 -0.82
C SER A 435 -15.65 0.95 -1.29
N ASP A 436 -15.82 1.93 -0.42
CA ASP A 436 -16.44 3.23 -0.69
C ASP A 436 -15.43 4.28 -1.20
N ASN A 437 -14.22 3.85 -1.56
CA ASN A 437 -13.07 4.68 -1.94
C ASN A 437 -12.53 5.58 -0.82
N ASN A 438 -13.04 5.45 0.41
CA ASN A 438 -12.33 5.99 1.56
C ASN A 438 -11.08 5.15 1.82
N TRP A 439 -10.11 5.78 2.47
CA TRP A 439 -8.90 5.14 2.91
C TRP A 439 -8.53 5.64 4.30
N ASP A 440 -7.78 4.82 5.00
CA ASP A 440 -7.18 5.17 6.27
C ASP A 440 -5.70 4.76 6.25
N PHE A 441 -4.94 5.30 7.19
CA PHE A 441 -3.53 5.00 7.32
C PHE A 441 -3.14 4.91 8.78
N ALA A 442 -2.78 3.70 9.20
CA ALA A 442 -2.30 3.45 10.56
C ALA A 442 -0.77 3.54 10.63
N GLU A 443 -0.27 4.22 11.66
CA GLU A 443 1.10 4.12 12.11
C GLU A 443 1.13 3.53 13.53
N THR A 444 1.94 2.49 13.73
CA THR A 444 2.28 2.00 15.07
C THR A 444 3.76 2.22 15.32
N VAL A 445 4.10 2.81 16.46
CA VAL A 445 5.50 3.02 16.87
C VAL A 445 5.82 2.17 18.09
N ARG A 446 6.74 1.22 17.92
CA ARG A 446 7.42 0.54 19.02
C ARG A 446 8.77 1.22 19.26
N TYR A 447 9.19 1.35 20.52
CA TYR A 447 10.51 1.86 20.84
C TYR A 447 11.20 1.02 21.91
N TYR A 448 12.52 0.97 21.84
CA TYR A 448 13.35 0.17 22.73
C TYR A 448 14.52 1.03 23.22
N LEU A 449 14.53 1.29 24.52
CA LEU A 449 15.62 2.00 25.17
C LEU A 449 16.82 1.07 25.33
N ARG A 450 17.98 1.56 24.95
CA ARG A 450 19.29 0.92 25.12
C ARG A 450 20.18 1.71 26.06
N GLY A 451 20.07 3.04 25.96
CA GLY A 451 20.67 3.96 26.89
C GLY A 451 20.05 3.89 28.29
N ILE A 452 20.77 4.44 29.26
CA ILE A 452 20.37 4.43 30.68
C ILE A 452 19.24 5.43 30.95
N SER A 453 19.02 6.41 30.06
CA SER A 453 18.10 7.53 30.28
C SER A 453 17.02 7.62 29.21
N ASN A 454 15.79 7.92 29.62
CA ASN A 454 14.68 8.29 28.73
C ASN A 454 14.78 9.73 28.20
N LYS A 455 15.89 10.45 28.45
CA LYS A 455 16.11 11.85 28.06
C LYS A 455 15.89 12.10 26.57
N TYR A 456 16.27 11.15 25.71
CA TYR A 456 16.22 11.29 24.25
C TYR A 456 14.94 10.72 23.63
N LEU A 457 14.01 10.25 24.46
CA LEU A 457 12.72 9.74 24.00
C LEU A 457 11.91 10.90 23.40
N LEU A 458 11.46 10.73 22.16
CA LEU A 458 10.64 11.72 21.47
C LEU A 458 9.26 11.77 22.14
N LYS A 459 8.73 12.98 22.36
CA LYS A 459 7.39 13.14 22.95
C LYS A 459 6.31 12.84 21.92
N ARG A 460 6.53 13.29 20.68
CA ARG A 460 5.68 13.04 19.53
C ARG A 460 6.37 12.04 18.62
N MET A 461 6.08 10.74 18.78
CA MET A 461 6.86 9.66 18.16
C MET A 461 6.38 9.25 16.76
N MET A 462 5.07 9.34 16.49
CA MET A 462 4.50 8.98 15.19
C MET A 462 5.02 9.92 14.11
N LEU A 463 5.56 9.40 13.02
CA LEU A 463 6.14 10.22 11.95
C LEU A 463 5.07 10.98 11.18
N LEU A 464 3.89 10.39 11.03
CA LEU A 464 2.82 10.87 10.16
C LEU A 464 1.63 11.48 10.94
N GLU A 465 1.89 11.86 12.19
CA GLU A 465 0.95 12.50 13.10
C GLU A 465 0.46 13.86 12.53
N ARG A 466 -0.86 14.02 12.43
CA ARG A 466 -1.52 15.25 11.94
C ARG A 466 -2.69 15.63 12.84
N GLU A 467 -3.21 16.85 12.68
CA GLU A 467 -4.45 17.25 13.37
C GLU A 467 -5.60 16.31 12.99
N GLY A 468 -6.38 15.86 13.99
CA GLY A 468 -7.52 14.96 13.79
C GLY A 468 -7.20 13.47 13.84
N ILE A 469 -5.94 13.06 14.03
CA ILE A 469 -5.63 11.64 14.22
C ILE A 469 -6.22 11.11 15.53
N VAL A 470 -6.56 9.81 15.54
CA VAL A 470 -6.96 9.09 16.75
C VAL A 470 -5.76 8.30 17.27
N GLU A 471 -5.23 8.72 18.41
CA GLU A 471 -4.19 7.95 19.09
C GLU A 471 -4.81 6.85 19.95
N SER A 472 -4.21 5.68 19.94
CA SER A 472 -4.56 4.59 20.84
C SER A 472 -3.29 3.99 21.44
N ASN A 473 -3.38 3.46 22.66
CA ASN A 473 -2.27 2.70 23.25
C ASN A 473 -2.33 1.22 22.84
N ASP A 474 -2.54 0.99 21.56
CA ASP A 474 -2.64 -0.33 20.95
C ASP A 474 -1.98 -0.32 19.57
N THR A 475 -1.71 -1.52 19.07
CA THR A 475 -1.16 -1.73 17.73
C THR A 475 -2.29 -1.90 16.72
N HIS A 476 -2.07 -1.43 15.49
CA HIS A 476 -3.14 -1.50 14.48
C HIS A 476 -3.52 -2.94 14.11
N TRP A 477 -2.57 -3.90 14.14
CA TRP A 477 -2.90 -5.29 13.86
C TRP A 477 -3.77 -5.95 14.95
N GLU A 478 -3.66 -5.53 16.22
CA GLU A 478 -4.57 -5.97 17.27
C GLU A 478 -5.97 -5.36 17.12
N GLN A 479 -6.05 -4.13 16.61
CA GLN A 479 -7.33 -3.52 16.23
C GLN A 479 -7.97 -4.30 15.07
N ASP A 480 -7.20 -4.58 14.01
CA ASP A 480 -7.65 -5.37 12.87
C ASP A 480 -8.12 -6.76 13.28
N LEU A 481 -7.42 -7.46 14.18
CA LEU A 481 -7.86 -8.76 14.71
C LEU A 481 -9.21 -8.69 15.41
N ARG A 482 -9.45 -7.65 16.21
CA ARG A 482 -10.74 -7.48 16.89
C ARG A 482 -11.84 -7.16 15.91
N GLU A 483 -11.58 -6.33 14.91
CA GLU A 483 -12.54 -6.05 13.83
C GLU A 483 -12.88 -7.32 13.04
N MET A 484 -11.88 -8.17 12.74
CA MET A 484 -12.09 -9.45 12.08
C MET A 484 -12.91 -10.43 12.93
N ASN A 485 -12.65 -10.52 14.25
CA ASN A 485 -13.36 -11.44 15.15
C ASN A 485 -14.78 -11.00 15.52
N ASN A 486 -15.12 -9.73 15.29
CA ASN A 486 -16.45 -9.16 15.55
C ASN A 486 -17.39 -9.20 14.33
N LYS A 487 -16.87 -9.59 13.15
CA LYS A 487 -17.66 -9.86 11.93
C LYS A 487 -18.09 -11.32 11.92
#